data_AF-A0A929YBA9-F1
#
_entry.id   AF-A0A929YBA9-F1
#
_cell.length_a   1.000
_cell.length_b   1.000
_cell.length_c   1.000
_cell.angle_alpha   90.00
_cell.angle_beta   90.00
_cell.angle_gamma   90.00
#
_symmetry.space_group_name_H-M   'P 1'
#
loop_
_entity.id
_entity.type
_entity.pdbx_description
1 polymer ?
#
loop_
_entity_poly.entity_id
_entity_poly.type
_entity_poly.pdbx_seq_one_letter_code
_entity_poly.pdbx_strand_id
1 'polypeptide(L)'
;MKKWNPKMSGFLYGILLLSYTGYALLDSFVIPHPMQTVVASSQQSNSQSTLAESVEAQINQKLNSTEAESSAQVSDPTELNQTETQTDASTSSSLEGTAIGNYLDSKTKITLTKYRSYDSSIYVADVTVSDVSDLKTALAQNTYGRNITEQTSSMASDHQAVLAINGDYYGARQSGYVIRNGQLYRDSSSGKEAAAILTNGDFQFITEGETSADTLLKDGAWQAFSFGPVLLKEGTISVSENEEVGMAMASNPRTAIGRIGKNHYVFVVSD
;
A
#
# COMPACT_ATOMS: atom_id res chain seq x y z
N MET A 1 10.82 20.20 -60.14
CA MET A 1 10.51 20.38 -58.70
C MET A 1 9.00 20.21 -58.52
N LYS A 2 8.56 19.16 -57.79
CA LYS A 2 7.13 18.83 -57.62
C LYS A 2 6.51 19.87 -56.66
N LYS A 3 5.55 20.67 -57.14
CA LYS A 3 4.89 21.70 -56.31
C LYS A 3 4.09 21.02 -55.19
N TRP A 4 4.38 21.36 -53.95
CA TRP A 4 3.73 20.80 -52.77
C TRP A 4 2.31 21.36 -52.64
N ASN A 5 1.31 20.50 -52.43
CA ASN A 5 -0.09 20.92 -52.24
C ASN A 5 -0.36 21.21 -50.75
N PRO A 6 -0.49 22.48 -50.33
CA PRO A 6 -0.62 22.85 -48.92
C PRO A 6 -1.90 22.28 -48.28
N LYS A 7 -2.97 22.09 -49.04
CA LYS A 7 -4.22 21.48 -48.54
C LYS A 7 -4.02 20.00 -48.18
N MET A 8 -3.25 19.29 -48.99
CA MET A 8 -2.93 17.88 -48.75
C MET A 8 -2.01 17.72 -47.54
N SER A 9 -1.06 18.64 -47.35
CA SER A 9 -0.22 18.68 -46.15
C SER A 9 -1.01 18.99 -44.88
N GLY A 10 -1.95 19.94 -44.93
CA GLY A 10 -2.83 20.25 -43.79
C GLY A 10 -3.73 19.09 -43.39
N PHE A 11 -4.28 18.37 -44.38
CA PHE A 11 -5.07 17.15 -44.12
C PHE A 11 -4.23 16.04 -43.49
N LEU A 12 -3.03 15.78 -44.01
CA LEU A 12 -2.11 14.77 -43.45
C LEU A 12 -1.67 15.13 -42.03
N TYR A 13 -1.40 16.41 -41.77
CA TYR A 13 -1.09 16.90 -40.43
C TYR A 13 -2.27 16.71 -39.46
N GLY A 14 -3.50 16.99 -39.90
CA GLY A 14 -4.71 16.76 -39.10
C GLY A 14 -4.91 15.30 -38.72
N ILE A 15 -4.70 14.36 -39.65
CA ILE A 15 -4.74 12.91 -39.35
C ILE A 15 -3.64 12.55 -38.36
N LEU A 16 -2.41 13.03 -38.57
CA LEU A 16 -1.29 12.74 -37.69
C LEU A 16 -1.56 13.24 -36.27
N LEU A 17 -2.07 14.46 -36.12
CA LEU A 17 -2.42 15.03 -34.82
C LEU A 17 -3.53 14.23 -34.14
N LEU A 18 -4.61 13.89 -34.86
CA LEU A 18 -5.71 13.08 -34.32
C LEU A 18 -5.21 11.68 -33.89
N SER A 19 -4.34 11.07 -34.69
CA SER A 19 -3.78 9.75 -34.37
C SER A 19 -2.86 9.82 -33.14
N TYR A 20 -2.05 10.88 -33.02
CA TYR A 20 -1.19 11.09 -31.87
C TYR A 20 -1.99 11.37 -30.60
N THR A 21 -3.01 12.24 -30.66
CA THR A 21 -3.86 12.51 -29.49
C THR A 21 -4.68 11.29 -29.09
N GLY A 22 -5.22 10.55 -30.06
CA GLY A 22 -5.91 9.29 -29.82
C GLY A 22 -4.99 8.26 -29.17
N TYR A 23 -3.77 8.10 -29.69
CA TYR A 23 -2.76 7.24 -29.07
C TYR A 23 -2.40 7.69 -27.65
N ALA A 24 -2.15 8.99 -27.43
CA ALA A 24 -1.78 9.51 -26.12
C ALA A 24 -2.88 9.27 -25.06
N LEU A 25 -4.16 9.38 -25.45
CA LEU A 25 -5.27 9.05 -24.57
C LEU A 25 -5.34 7.55 -24.26
N LEU A 26 -5.18 6.70 -25.28
CA LEU A 26 -5.11 5.25 -25.08
C LEU A 26 -3.93 4.86 -24.19
N ASP A 27 -2.75 5.40 -24.45
CA ASP A 27 -1.54 5.14 -23.68
C ASP A 27 -1.65 5.60 -22.23
N SER A 28 -2.29 6.75 -22.01
CA SER A 28 -2.51 7.30 -20.69
C SER A 28 -3.51 6.49 -19.87
N PHE A 29 -4.61 6.03 -20.46
CA PHE A 29 -5.76 5.50 -19.70
C PHE A 29 -6.15 4.05 -19.97
N VAL A 30 -5.71 3.46 -21.08
CA VAL A 30 -6.22 2.16 -21.57
C VAL A 30 -5.12 1.14 -21.72
N ILE A 31 -3.97 1.50 -22.30
CA ILE A 31 -2.89 0.56 -22.59
C ILE A 31 -2.21 0.17 -21.28
N PRO A 32 -2.16 -1.13 -20.93
CA PRO A 32 -1.48 -1.62 -19.72
C PRO A 32 0.03 -1.44 -19.80
N HIS A 33 0.63 -1.00 -18.70
CA HIS A 33 2.08 -0.81 -18.56
C HIS A 33 2.61 -1.58 -17.35
N PRO A 34 2.99 -2.86 -17.50
CA PRO A 34 3.72 -3.59 -16.48
C PRO A 34 5.03 -2.87 -16.13
N MET A 35 5.34 -2.78 -14.84
CA MET A 35 6.51 -2.07 -14.34
C MET A 35 7.47 -3.03 -13.63
N GLN A 36 8.77 -2.78 -13.76
CA GLN A 36 9.76 -3.47 -12.96
C GLN A 36 9.69 -2.98 -11.51
N THR A 37 9.95 -3.89 -10.58
CA THR A 37 10.01 -3.59 -9.15
C THR A 37 11.40 -3.04 -8.79
N VAL A 38 11.51 -2.32 -7.68
CA VAL A 38 12.81 -1.83 -7.20
C VAL A 38 13.80 -2.99 -6.96
N VAL A 39 13.29 -4.14 -6.51
CA VAL A 39 14.07 -5.37 -6.30
C VAL A 39 14.59 -5.96 -7.62
N ALA A 40 13.81 -5.92 -8.70
CA ALA A 40 14.27 -6.40 -10.01
C ALA A 40 15.38 -5.50 -10.60
N SER A 41 15.26 -4.18 -10.41
CA SER A 41 16.24 -3.21 -10.89
C SER A 41 17.60 -3.33 -10.18
N SER A 42 17.62 -3.67 -8.88
CA SER A 42 18.88 -3.86 -8.14
C SER A 42 19.61 -5.16 -8.52
N GLN A 43 18.88 -6.22 -8.88
CA GLN A 43 19.49 -7.48 -9.35
C GLN A 43 20.07 -7.38 -10.76
N GLN A 44 19.51 -6.53 -11.63
CA GLN A 44 20.00 -6.34 -12.99
C GLN A 44 21.33 -5.56 -13.04
N SER A 45 21.53 -4.60 -12.12
CA SER A 45 22.83 -3.90 -11.96
C SER A 45 23.92 -4.79 -11.35
N ASN A 46 23.56 -5.78 -10.52
CA ASN A 46 24.52 -6.66 -9.84
C ASN A 46 24.94 -7.88 -10.67
N SER A 47 24.26 -8.17 -11.78
CA SER A 47 24.59 -9.31 -12.65
C SER A 47 25.84 -9.09 -13.51
N GLN A 48 26.39 -7.86 -13.54
CA GLN A 48 27.59 -7.53 -14.31
C GLN A 48 28.88 -7.46 -13.47
N SER A 49 28.81 -7.40 -12.12
CA SER A 49 30.00 -7.42 -11.24
C SER A 49 30.25 -8.76 -10.52
N THR A 50 29.24 -9.62 -10.43
CA THR A 50 29.27 -10.85 -9.59
C THR A 50 30.02 -12.04 -10.20
N LEU A 51 30.40 -11.99 -11.48
CA LEU A 51 31.25 -13.01 -12.09
C LEU A 51 32.74 -12.87 -11.72
N ALA A 52 33.20 -11.67 -11.38
CA ALA A 52 34.61 -11.44 -11.00
C ALA A 52 34.86 -11.71 -9.51
N GLU A 53 33.93 -11.31 -8.63
CA GLU A 53 34.08 -11.49 -7.17
C GLU A 53 33.80 -12.93 -6.70
N SER A 54 32.99 -13.71 -7.44
CA SER A 54 32.67 -15.11 -7.07
C SER A 54 33.82 -16.10 -7.31
N VAL A 55 34.79 -15.76 -8.16
CA VAL A 55 35.98 -16.61 -8.40
C VAL A 55 37.06 -16.35 -7.33
N GLU A 56 37.22 -15.11 -6.86
CA GLU A 56 38.20 -14.77 -5.83
C GLU A 56 37.75 -15.19 -4.41
N ALA A 57 36.45 -15.16 -4.11
CA ALA A 57 35.93 -15.60 -2.81
C ALA A 57 36.00 -17.13 -2.60
N GLN A 58 35.93 -17.94 -3.66
CA GLN A 58 35.98 -19.41 -3.56
C GLN A 58 37.39 -19.97 -3.30
N ILE A 59 38.45 -19.19 -3.54
CA ILE A 59 39.85 -19.62 -3.27
C ILE A 59 40.21 -19.40 -1.80
N ASN A 60 39.69 -18.36 -1.15
CA ASN A 60 40.03 -18.02 0.24
C ASN A 60 39.22 -18.80 1.30
N GLN A 61 38.14 -19.46 0.92
CA GLN A 61 37.32 -20.26 1.84
C GLN A 61 37.90 -21.67 2.13
N LYS A 62 39.00 -22.07 1.47
CA LYS A 62 39.59 -23.41 1.64
C LYS A 62 40.75 -23.51 2.65
N LEU A 63 41.06 -22.44 3.40
CA LEU A 63 42.26 -22.44 4.27
C LEU A 63 42.06 -22.34 5.79
N ASN A 64 40.94 -21.88 6.34
CA ASN A 64 40.82 -21.76 7.81
C ASN A 64 39.48 -22.29 8.35
N SER A 65 39.42 -23.58 8.65
CA SER A 65 38.45 -24.19 9.57
C SER A 65 39.19 -24.81 10.76
N THR A 66 38.47 -25.04 11.88
CA THR A 66 38.85 -25.68 13.17
C THR A 66 39.14 -24.61 14.25
N GLU A 67 38.52 -24.48 15.44
CA GLU A 67 37.62 -25.24 16.34
C GLU A 67 37.14 -24.21 17.42
N ALA A 68 35.89 -24.13 17.92
CA ALA A 68 35.20 -24.90 18.99
C ALA A 68 34.78 -24.02 20.21
N GLU A 69 33.46 -24.05 20.49
CA GLU A 69 32.67 -24.01 21.75
C GLU A 69 33.05 -23.15 23.00
N SER A 70 32.07 -22.38 23.53
CA SER A 70 31.25 -22.72 24.74
C SER A 70 30.80 -21.54 25.66
N SER A 71 29.51 -21.59 26.03
CA SER A 71 28.83 -21.20 27.30
C SER A 71 28.48 -19.74 27.71
N ALA A 72 27.14 -19.54 27.87
CA ALA A 72 26.35 -19.18 29.07
C ALA A 72 26.26 -17.74 29.70
N GLN A 73 24.98 -17.33 29.82
CA GLN A 73 24.24 -16.65 30.92
C GLN A 73 24.24 -15.11 31.20
N VAL A 74 23.01 -14.56 31.10
CA VAL A 74 22.21 -13.73 32.06
C VAL A 74 22.69 -12.31 32.45
N SER A 75 21.83 -11.29 32.23
CA SER A 75 21.16 -10.44 33.27
C SER A 75 20.51 -9.18 32.65
N ASP A 76 19.22 -8.98 32.96
CA ASP A 76 18.44 -7.70 32.97
C ASP A 76 18.89 -6.86 34.21
N PRO A 77 18.48 -5.59 34.53
CA PRO A 77 17.13 -5.01 34.30
C PRO A 77 16.94 -3.48 34.09
N THR A 78 15.68 -3.14 33.81
CA THR A 78 14.85 -2.00 34.32
C THR A 78 14.77 -0.61 33.64
N GLU A 79 13.53 -0.32 33.20
CA GLU A 79 12.62 0.80 33.57
C GLU A 79 12.69 2.22 32.96
N LEU A 80 11.46 2.80 32.90
CA LEU A 80 11.00 4.20 32.74
C LEU A 80 10.31 4.49 31.39
N ASN A 81 9.13 5.11 31.27
CA ASN A 81 8.11 5.61 32.19
C ASN A 81 6.89 5.97 31.31
N GLN A 82 5.66 5.63 31.72
CA GLN A 82 4.42 6.00 31.03
C GLN A 82 3.80 7.25 31.67
N THR A 83 3.27 8.16 30.85
CA THR A 83 2.34 9.21 31.29
C THR A 83 1.13 9.18 30.37
N GLU A 84 0.01 8.67 30.91
CA GLU A 84 -1.36 8.77 30.41
C GLU A 84 -1.93 10.17 30.76
N THR A 85 -2.52 10.93 29.83
CA THR A 85 -3.91 10.91 29.32
C THR A 85 -4.72 12.08 29.87
N GLN A 86 -5.40 12.81 28.99
CA GLN A 86 -6.72 13.38 29.27
C GLN A 86 -7.46 13.59 27.94
N THR A 87 -8.50 12.79 27.72
CA THR A 87 -9.43 12.91 26.59
C THR A 87 -10.80 13.29 27.16
N ASP A 88 -11.32 14.44 26.75
CA ASP A 88 -12.69 14.86 27.02
C ASP A 88 -13.67 14.06 26.13
N ALA A 89 -14.50 13.24 26.76
CA ALA A 89 -15.54 12.47 26.08
C ALA A 89 -16.77 13.35 25.82
N SER A 90 -16.99 13.72 24.56
CA SER A 90 -18.28 14.24 24.10
C SER A 90 -19.25 13.08 23.85
N THR A 91 -20.43 13.18 24.44
CA THR A 91 -21.57 12.24 24.33
C THR A 91 -21.90 11.90 22.87
N SER A 92 -21.51 10.72 22.41
CA SER A 92 -21.93 10.18 21.11
C SER A 92 -23.28 9.48 21.25
N SER A 93 -24.26 9.88 20.44
CA SER A 93 -25.40 9.01 20.12
C SER A 93 -24.83 7.81 19.38
N SER A 94 -24.78 6.64 20.00
CA SER A 94 -24.24 5.44 19.39
C SER A 94 -25.06 5.09 18.14
N LEU A 95 -24.45 5.15 16.96
CA LEU A 95 -25.03 4.62 15.74
C LEU A 95 -25.24 3.12 15.93
N GLU A 96 -26.50 2.66 15.87
CA GLU A 96 -26.80 1.22 15.97
C GLU A 96 -26.44 0.53 14.65
N GLY A 97 -25.51 -0.42 14.71
CA GLY A 97 -25.10 -1.24 13.58
C GLY A 97 -25.78 -2.62 13.61
N THR A 98 -25.99 -3.21 12.44
CA THR A 98 -26.48 -4.59 12.29
C THR A 98 -25.33 -5.50 11.88
N ALA A 99 -25.03 -6.53 12.68
CA ALA A 99 -24.06 -7.55 12.28
C ALA A 99 -24.60 -8.35 11.08
N ILE A 100 -23.82 -8.44 10.00
CA ILE A 100 -24.21 -9.09 8.74
C ILE A 100 -23.28 -10.23 8.33
N GLY A 101 -22.20 -10.47 9.07
CA GLY A 101 -21.30 -11.58 8.82
C GLY A 101 -20.24 -11.71 9.90
N ASN A 102 -19.72 -12.93 10.04
CA ASN A 102 -18.60 -13.23 10.92
C ASN A 102 -17.74 -14.34 10.33
N TYR A 103 -16.46 -14.33 10.66
CA TYR A 103 -15.52 -15.39 10.33
C TYR A 103 -14.58 -15.61 11.51
N LEU A 104 -14.23 -16.87 11.78
CA LEU A 104 -13.29 -17.23 12.82
C LEU A 104 -12.55 -18.51 12.44
N ASP A 105 -11.22 -18.45 12.45
CA ASP A 105 -10.35 -19.62 12.45
C ASP A 105 -9.26 -19.47 13.53
N SER A 106 -8.20 -20.29 13.48
CA SER A 106 -7.11 -20.24 14.46
C SER A 106 -6.25 -18.99 14.39
N LYS A 107 -6.33 -18.22 13.30
CA LYS A 107 -5.48 -17.07 13.01
C LYS A 107 -6.26 -15.77 12.86
N THR A 108 -7.50 -15.82 12.41
CA THR A 108 -8.25 -14.65 11.95
C THR A 108 -9.64 -14.64 12.57
N LYS A 109 -10.05 -13.47 13.07
CA LYS A 109 -11.41 -13.18 13.53
C LYS A 109 -11.91 -11.93 12.81
N ILE A 110 -13.07 -12.03 12.18
CA ILE A 110 -13.72 -10.92 11.48
C ILE A 110 -15.16 -10.80 11.93
N THR A 111 -15.60 -9.58 12.22
CA THR A 111 -17.02 -9.25 12.38
C THR A 111 -17.37 -8.13 11.41
N LEU A 112 -18.37 -8.36 10.56
CA LEU A 112 -18.85 -7.38 9.60
C LEU A 112 -20.17 -6.77 10.09
N THR A 113 -20.18 -5.45 10.26
CA THR A 113 -21.33 -4.69 10.73
C THR A 113 -21.74 -3.67 9.68
N LYS A 114 -23.03 -3.62 9.35
CA LYS A 114 -23.63 -2.61 8.48
C LYS A 114 -24.28 -1.51 9.29
N TYR A 115 -23.98 -0.27 8.94
CA TYR A 115 -24.61 0.93 9.47
C TYR A 115 -25.31 1.69 8.35
N ARG A 116 -26.23 2.57 8.74
CA ARG A 116 -26.89 3.52 7.85
C ARG A 116 -26.77 4.91 8.46
N SER A 117 -26.09 5.82 7.77
CA SER A 117 -25.95 7.22 8.19
C SER A 117 -25.68 8.09 6.98
N TYR A 118 -26.05 9.38 7.03
CA TYR A 118 -25.78 10.36 5.98
C TYR A 118 -26.18 9.93 4.55
N ASP A 119 -27.28 9.18 4.42
CA ASP A 119 -27.72 8.59 3.16
C ASP A 119 -26.71 7.60 2.51
N SER A 120 -25.71 7.12 3.26
CA SER A 120 -24.76 6.08 2.84
C SER A 120 -24.94 4.74 3.56
N SER A 121 -24.63 3.64 2.86
CA SER A 121 -24.48 2.31 3.49
C SER A 121 -23.04 2.17 3.92
N ILE A 122 -22.80 1.96 5.21
CA ILE A 122 -21.44 1.89 5.77
C ILE A 122 -21.20 0.46 6.25
N TYR A 123 -20.15 -0.17 5.75
CA TYR A 123 -19.73 -1.51 6.11
C TYR A 123 -18.43 -1.41 6.89
N VAL A 124 -18.44 -1.93 8.11
CA VAL A 124 -17.28 -1.92 9.02
C VAL A 124 -16.89 -3.36 9.31
N ALA A 125 -15.68 -3.75 8.92
CA ALA A 125 -15.08 -5.01 9.30
C ALA A 125 -14.12 -4.78 10.46
N ASP A 126 -14.44 -5.34 11.62
CA ASP A 126 -13.52 -5.49 12.75
C ASP A 126 -12.69 -6.75 12.52
N VAL A 127 -11.37 -6.60 12.35
CA VAL A 127 -10.45 -7.64 11.90
C VAL A 127 -9.33 -7.82 12.93
N THR A 128 -9.28 -8.98 13.57
CA THR A 128 -8.13 -9.39 14.41
C THR A 128 -7.39 -10.52 13.73
N VAL A 129 -6.06 -10.42 13.67
CA VAL A 129 -5.19 -11.49 13.17
C VAL A 129 -4.18 -11.92 14.23
N SER A 130 -3.73 -13.16 14.15
CA SER A 130 -2.68 -13.69 15.02
C SER A 130 -1.31 -13.10 14.67
N ASP A 131 -1.08 -12.89 13.36
CA ASP A 131 0.15 -12.35 12.81
C ASP A 131 -0.16 -11.45 11.59
N VAL A 132 0.64 -10.40 11.39
CA VAL A 132 0.44 -9.44 10.30
C VAL A 132 0.58 -10.07 8.92
N SER A 133 1.30 -11.19 8.78
CA SER A 133 1.43 -11.91 7.51
C SER A 133 0.10 -12.49 7.00
N ASP A 134 -0.93 -12.59 7.85
CA ASP A 134 -2.29 -12.94 7.45
C ASP A 134 -3.00 -11.76 6.72
N LEU A 135 -2.54 -10.51 6.91
CA LEU A 135 -2.98 -9.34 6.14
C LEU A 135 -2.18 -9.20 4.85
N LYS A 136 -2.76 -9.65 3.74
CA LYS A 136 -2.09 -9.64 2.44
C LYS A 136 -2.67 -8.60 1.49
N THR A 137 -1.84 -8.16 0.57
CA THR A 137 -2.25 -7.36 -0.58
C THR A 137 -2.07 -8.17 -1.86
N ALA A 138 -2.92 -7.89 -2.85
CA ALA A 138 -2.85 -8.46 -4.18
C ALA A 138 -2.83 -7.34 -5.23
N LEU A 139 -2.24 -7.62 -6.38
CA LEU A 139 -2.17 -6.69 -7.52
C LEU A 139 -3.10 -7.21 -8.61
N ALA A 140 -3.72 -6.30 -9.37
CA ALA A 140 -4.54 -6.69 -10.51
C ALA A 140 -3.72 -7.55 -11.48
N GLN A 141 -4.29 -8.68 -11.90
CA GLN A 141 -3.65 -9.69 -12.75
C GLN A 141 -2.27 -10.13 -12.20
N ASN A 142 -2.09 -10.10 -10.88
CA ASN A 142 -0.83 -10.36 -10.19
C ASN A 142 0.36 -9.53 -10.71
N THR A 143 0.10 -8.36 -11.30
CA THR A 143 1.10 -7.58 -12.02
C THR A 143 1.17 -6.16 -11.47
N TYR A 144 2.38 -5.74 -11.09
CA TYR A 144 2.63 -4.35 -10.75
C TYR A 144 2.75 -3.52 -12.03
N GLY A 145 1.95 -2.46 -12.14
CA GLY A 145 1.96 -1.60 -13.31
C GLY A 145 0.80 -0.63 -13.38
N ARG A 146 0.76 0.16 -14.44
CA ARG A 146 -0.31 1.13 -14.71
C ARG A 146 -1.36 0.58 -15.66
N ASN A 147 -2.59 1.08 -15.57
CA ASN A 147 -3.71 0.69 -16.43
C ASN A 147 -3.98 -0.83 -16.45
N ILE A 148 -3.54 -1.54 -15.41
CA ILE A 148 -3.87 -2.95 -15.17
C ILE A 148 -5.00 -2.93 -14.15
N THR A 149 -6.16 -3.46 -14.54
CA THR A 149 -7.36 -3.46 -13.70
C THR A 149 -7.94 -4.86 -13.62
N GLU A 150 -8.55 -5.14 -12.48
CA GLU A 150 -9.26 -6.37 -12.18
C GLU A 150 -10.27 -6.09 -11.08
N GLN A 151 -11.40 -6.79 -11.07
CA GLN A 151 -12.39 -6.62 -10.01
C GLN A 151 -11.84 -7.17 -8.69
N THR A 152 -12.02 -6.42 -7.59
CA THR A 152 -11.63 -6.88 -6.25
C THR A 152 -12.25 -8.22 -5.89
N SER A 153 -13.48 -8.51 -6.36
CA SER A 153 -14.14 -9.80 -6.18
C SER A 153 -13.42 -10.95 -6.89
N SER A 154 -12.93 -10.74 -8.12
CA SER A 154 -12.12 -11.73 -8.85
C SER A 154 -10.78 -11.97 -8.16
N MET A 155 -10.07 -10.91 -7.80
CA MET A 155 -8.82 -11.01 -7.05
C MET A 155 -9.01 -11.74 -5.71
N ALA A 156 -10.09 -11.43 -4.98
CA ALA A 156 -10.42 -12.10 -3.73
C ALA A 156 -10.66 -13.60 -3.93
N SER A 157 -11.40 -13.98 -4.99
CA SER A 157 -11.64 -15.38 -5.34
C SER A 157 -10.33 -16.11 -5.68
N ASP A 158 -9.48 -15.51 -6.53
CA ASP A 158 -8.22 -16.11 -6.99
C ASP A 158 -7.22 -16.33 -5.85
N HIS A 159 -7.25 -15.44 -4.84
CA HIS A 159 -6.43 -15.54 -3.65
C HIS A 159 -7.11 -16.23 -2.46
N GLN A 160 -8.32 -16.75 -2.65
CA GLN A 160 -9.12 -17.40 -1.60
C GLN A 160 -9.26 -16.51 -0.34
N ALA A 161 -9.41 -15.20 -0.55
CA ALA A 161 -9.51 -14.22 0.52
C ALA A 161 -10.83 -14.37 1.28
N VAL A 162 -10.75 -14.37 2.60
CA VAL A 162 -11.93 -14.35 3.49
C VAL A 162 -12.65 -13.01 3.43
N LEU A 163 -11.88 -11.92 3.34
CA LEU A 163 -12.36 -10.54 3.23
C LEU A 163 -11.39 -9.77 2.34
N ALA A 164 -11.92 -8.92 1.47
CA ALA A 164 -11.13 -8.01 0.64
C ALA A 164 -11.83 -6.67 0.48
N ILE A 165 -11.03 -5.60 0.44
CA ILE A 165 -11.43 -4.24 0.04
C ILE A 165 -10.46 -3.76 -1.04
N ASN A 166 -10.81 -2.70 -1.77
CA ASN A 166 -9.86 -2.07 -2.69
C ASN A 166 -8.67 -1.47 -1.92
N GLY A 167 -7.55 -1.30 -2.61
CA GLY A 167 -6.33 -0.70 -2.08
C GLY A 167 -6.15 0.77 -2.47
N ASP A 168 -4.88 1.17 -2.55
CA ASP A 168 -4.45 2.51 -2.95
C ASP A 168 -4.43 2.73 -4.47
N TYR A 169 -4.03 3.93 -4.87
CA TYR A 169 -3.95 4.35 -6.27
C TYR A 169 -2.63 3.95 -6.96
N TYR A 170 -2.00 2.82 -6.59
CA TYR A 170 -0.63 2.49 -7.04
C TYR A 170 -0.45 2.54 -8.56
N GLY A 171 -1.42 2.03 -9.33
CA GLY A 171 -1.37 1.95 -10.80
C GLY A 171 -1.89 3.20 -11.50
N ALA A 172 -2.65 4.04 -10.80
CA ALA A 172 -3.18 5.30 -11.33
C ALA A 172 -2.22 6.48 -11.10
N ARG A 173 -1.36 6.39 -10.09
CA ARG A 173 -0.33 7.39 -9.78
C ARG A 173 1.04 6.90 -10.19
N GLN A 174 1.92 7.84 -10.52
CA GLN A 174 3.34 7.56 -10.83
C GLN A 174 4.26 7.78 -9.62
N SER A 175 3.74 8.35 -8.54
CA SER A 175 4.42 8.57 -7.27
C SER A 175 3.56 8.08 -6.10
N GLY A 176 4.19 7.94 -4.94
CA GLY A 176 3.64 7.31 -3.74
C GLY A 176 4.33 5.98 -3.45
N TYR A 177 4.69 5.71 -2.22
CA TYR A 177 5.32 4.45 -1.82
C TYR A 177 4.44 3.21 -2.09
N VAL A 178 5.07 2.15 -2.56
CA VAL A 178 4.41 0.87 -2.80
C VAL A 178 5.26 -0.23 -2.19
N ILE A 179 4.87 -0.67 -0.99
CA ILE A 179 5.40 -1.89 -0.37
C ILE A 179 4.23 -2.88 -0.23
N ARG A 180 4.40 -4.08 -0.79
CA ARG A 180 3.36 -5.12 -0.79
C ARG A 180 3.95 -6.42 -0.29
N ASN A 181 3.40 -6.96 0.80
CA ASN A 181 3.82 -8.23 1.39
C ASN A 181 5.35 -8.29 1.64
N GLY A 182 5.93 -7.21 2.19
CA GLY A 182 7.36 -7.10 2.49
C GLY A 182 8.26 -6.92 1.26
N GLN A 183 7.71 -6.55 0.11
CA GLN A 183 8.48 -6.27 -1.10
C GLN A 183 8.29 -4.82 -1.56
N LEU A 184 9.38 -4.14 -1.88
CA LEU A 184 9.39 -2.77 -2.40
C LEU A 184 9.20 -2.72 -3.92
N TYR A 185 8.15 -2.05 -4.35
CA TYR A 185 7.79 -1.84 -5.76
C TYR A 185 8.05 -0.40 -6.21
N ARG A 186 7.93 0.59 -5.33
CA ARG A 186 8.18 2.01 -5.64
C ARG A 186 8.60 2.80 -4.41
N ASP A 187 9.66 3.59 -4.58
CA ASP A 187 10.27 4.46 -3.55
C ASP A 187 10.16 5.96 -3.88
N SER A 188 9.48 6.32 -4.98
CA SER A 188 9.27 7.72 -5.34
C SER A 188 8.17 8.35 -4.47
N SER A 189 8.52 9.38 -3.70
CA SER A 189 7.59 10.14 -2.86
C SER A 189 6.59 10.96 -3.71
N SER A 190 5.34 11.02 -3.25
CA SER A 190 4.34 11.99 -3.71
C SER A 190 4.25 13.25 -2.85
N GLY A 191 5.01 13.30 -1.74
CA GLY A 191 4.98 14.37 -0.73
C GLY A 191 3.73 14.33 0.15
N LYS A 192 2.95 13.24 0.10
CA LYS A 192 1.70 13.07 0.85
C LYS A 192 1.89 12.13 2.03
N GLU A 193 0.89 12.05 2.88
CA GLU A 193 0.84 11.03 3.92
C GLU A 193 0.61 9.63 3.33
N ALA A 194 1.24 8.64 3.95
CA ALA A 194 1.05 7.23 3.68
C ALA A 194 0.88 6.45 5.00
N ALA A 195 0.23 5.30 4.90
CA ALA A 195 0.06 4.37 6.00
C ALA A 195 1.01 3.17 5.83
N ALA A 196 1.78 2.83 6.86
CA ALA A 196 2.62 1.63 6.87
C ALA A 196 2.14 0.64 7.94
N ILE A 197 2.03 -0.63 7.56
CA ILE A 197 1.79 -1.73 8.51
C ILE A 197 3.11 -2.49 8.64
N LEU A 198 3.64 -2.56 9.86
CA LEU A 198 4.89 -3.23 10.16
C LEU A 198 4.65 -4.70 10.53
N THR A 199 5.66 -5.54 10.33
CA THR A 199 5.64 -6.98 10.67
C THR A 199 5.38 -7.24 12.15
N ASN A 200 5.69 -6.28 13.03
CA ASN A 200 5.45 -6.39 14.46
C ASN A 200 3.99 -6.11 14.89
N GLY A 201 3.09 -5.74 13.97
CA GLY A 201 1.70 -5.36 14.28
C GLY A 201 1.44 -3.87 14.39
N ASP A 202 2.47 -3.04 14.26
CA ASP A 202 2.30 -1.59 14.33
C ASP A 202 1.76 -1.01 13.03
N PHE A 203 1.03 0.10 13.19
CA PHE A 203 0.46 0.89 12.11
C PHE A 203 0.97 2.30 12.27
N GLN A 204 1.69 2.81 11.28
CA GLN A 204 2.32 4.11 11.30
C GLN A 204 1.75 5.00 10.20
N PHE A 205 1.61 6.28 10.52
CA PHE A 205 1.39 7.33 9.52
C PHE A 205 2.72 8.03 9.27
N ILE A 206 3.10 8.13 8.01
CA ILE A 206 4.38 8.73 7.60
C ILE A 206 4.14 9.78 6.53
N THR A 207 5.00 10.79 6.50
CA THR A 207 5.07 11.74 5.38
C THR A 207 6.07 11.21 4.36
N GLU A 208 5.60 11.00 3.13
CA GLU A 208 6.49 10.54 2.07
C GLU A 208 7.55 11.59 1.75
N GLY A 209 8.82 11.18 1.74
CA GLY A 209 9.97 12.05 1.50
C GLY A 209 10.70 12.45 2.79
N GLU A 210 10.04 12.42 3.95
CA GLU A 210 10.72 12.53 5.25
C GLU A 210 11.39 11.20 5.62
N THR A 211 10.70 10.08 5.38
CA THR A 211 11.23 8.72 5.47
C THR A 211 11.08 8.05 4.11
N SER A 212 12.14 7.40 3.58
CA SER A 212 12.05 6.66 2.31
C SER A 212 11.32 5.32 2.47
N ALA A 213 10.76 4.80 1.39
CA ALA A 213 10.15 3.46 1.40
C ALA A 213 11.19 2.36 1.63
N ASP A 214 12.43 2.55 1.16
CA ASP A 214 13.54 1.64 1.45
C ASP A 214 13.86 1.58 2.96
N THR A 215 13.88 2.72 3.65
CA THR A 215 14.02 2.76 5.11
C THR A 215 12.83 2.09 5.80
N LEU A 216 11.59 2.41 5.38
CA LEU A 216 10.40 1.73 5.91
C LEU A 216 10.49 0.21 5.76
N LEU A 217 10.95 -0.27 4.60
CA LEU A 217 11.13 -1.70 4.37
C LEU A 217 12.15 -2.31 5.34
N LYS A 218 13.30 -1.65 5.54
CA LYS A 218 14.34 -2.09 6.49
C LYS A 218 13.84 -2.10 7.93
N ASP A 219 12.96 -1.17 8.28
CA ASP A 219 12.31 -1.07 9.59
C ASP A 219 11.14 -2.07 9.74
N GLY A 220 10.93 -2.94 8.74
CA GLY A 220 9.98 -4.05 8.81
C GLY A 220 8.61 -3.72 8.24
N ALA A 221 8.48 -2.76 7.32
CA ALA A 221 7.21 -2.52 6.63
C ALA A 221 6.77 -3.75 5.85
N TRP A 222 5.64 -4.32 6.27
CA TRP A 222 4.95 -5.38 5.57
C TRP A 222 4.09 -4.83 4.43
N GLN A 223 3.42 -3.70 4.68
CA GLN A 223 2.65 -2.97 3.67
C GLN A 223 2.95 -1.47 3.82
N ALA A 224 2.94 -0.73 2.70
CA ALA A 224 2.91 0.74 2.72
C ALA A 224 1.94 1.25 1.65
N PHE A 225 0.94 2.01 2.07
CA PHE A 225 -0.14 2.48 1.21
C PHE A 225 -0.14 3.99 1.08
N SER A 226 -0.12 4.46 -0.16
CA SER A 226 -0.14 5.89 -0.48
C SER A 226 -1.56 6.39 -0.71
N PHE A 227 -2.33 6.40 0.36
CA PHE A 227 -3.57 7.15 0.45
C PHE A 227 -3.61 7.93 1.76
N GLY A 228 -4.04 9.17 1.65
CA GLY A 228 -4.23 10.10 2.75
C GLY A 228 -5.39 11.04 2.38
N PRO A 229 -5.85 11.86 3.33
CA PRO A 229 -5.17 12.17 4.60
C PRO A 229 -5.43 11.18 5.75
N VAL A 230 -4.67 11.32 6.84
CA VAL A 230 -4.91 10.64 8.12
C VAL A 230 -6.18 11.16 8.77
N LEU A 231 -7.24 10.35 8.81
CA LEU A 231 -8.52 10.80 9.35
C LEU A 231 -8.52 10.93 10.88
N LEU A 232 -7.92 9.96 11.56
CA LEU A 232 -7.89 9.84 13.01
C LEU A 232 -6.47 9.49 13.46
N LYS A 233 -5.97 10.22 14.46
CA LYS A 233 -4.68 9.97 15.12
C LYS A 233 -4.91 9.94 16.62
N GLU A 234 -4.53 8.83 17.27
CA GLU A 234 -4.68 8.64 18.72
C GLU A 234 -6.13 8.90 19.21
N GLY A 235 -7.11 8.45 18.43
CA GLY A 235 -8.53 8.64 18.74
C GLY A 235 -9.08 10.04 18.48
N THR A 236 -8.24 10.99 18.03
CA THR A 236 -8.64 12.37 17.72
C THR A 236 -8.73 12.59 16.21
N ILE A 237 -9.72 13.35 15.76
CA ILE A 237 -9.84 13.77 14.36
C ILE A 237 -8.60 14.57 13.98
N SER A 238 -7.93 14.17 12.90
CA SER A 238 -6.65 14.76 12.46
C SER A 238 -6.76 15.54 11.14
N VAL A 239 -7.97 15.68 10.61
CA VAL A 239 -8.25 16.40 9.35
C VAL A 239 -9.28 17.48 9.57
N SER A 240 -9.13 18.58 8.83
CA SER A 240 -10.19 19.58 8.68
C SER A 240 -11.08 19.24 7.48
N GLU A 241 -12.34 19.70 7.51
CA GLU A 241 -13.31 19.52 6.40
C GLU A 241 -12.80 20.05 5.05
N ASN A 242 -11.79 20.93 5.06
CA ASN A 242 -11.25 21.61 3.87
C ASN A 242 -9.87 21.10 3.42
N GLU A 243 -9.25 20.15 4.14
CA GLU A 243 -7.88 19.68 3.87
C GLU A 243 -7.79 18.84 2.58
N GLU A 244 -8.92 18.36 2.10
CA GLU A 244 -9.03 17.53 0.90
C GLU A 244 -9.78 18.31 -0.21
N VAL A 245 -9.24 19.47 -0.60
CA VAL A 245 -9.87 20.37 -1.58
C VAL A 245 -10.00 19.73 -2.97
N GLY A 246 -11.23 19.71 -3.48
CA GLY A 246 -11.59 19.45 -4.88
C GLY A 246 -12.38 18.16 -5.11
N MET A 247 -11.93 17.03 -4.54
CA MET A 247 -12.54 15.70 -4.76
C MET A 247 -13.23 15.11 -3.51
N ALA A 248 -12.94 15.61 -2.31
CA ALA A 248 -13.55 15.14 -1.05
C ALA A 248 -14.93 15.70 -0.76
N MET A 249 -15.19 16.91 -1.26
CA MET A 249 -16.45 17.62 -0.99
C MET A 249 -17.64 17.12 -1.82
N ALA A 250 -17.40 16.20 -2.75
CA ALA A 250 -18.46 15.49 -3.45
C ALA A 250 -18.77 14.20 -2.69
N SER A 251 -20.07 13.93 -2.45
CA SER A 251 -20.54 12.66 -1.92
C SER A 251 -20.13 11.54 -2.88
N ASN A 252 -19.11 10.77 -2.48
CA ASN A 252 -18.56 9.67 -3.25
C ASN A 252 -18.34 8.48 -2.31
N PRO A 253 -18.37 7.25 -2.82
CA PRO A 253 -17.95 6.08 -2.06
C PRO A 253 -16.51 6.24 -1.54
N ARG A 254 -16.26 5.75 -0.32
CA ARG A 254 -14.96 5.86 0.35
C ARG A 254 -14.58 4.55 1.02
N THR A 255 -13.29 4.27 1.01
CA THR A 255 -12.68 3.14 1.72
C THR A 255 -11.61 3.67 2.66
N ALA A 256 -11.58 3.15 3.89
CA ALA A 256 -10.57 3.48 4.89
C ALA A 256 -10.09 2.21 5.61
N ILE A 257 -8.86 2.28 6.11
CA ILE A 257 -8.26 1.29 7.00
C ILE A 257 -7.74 2.02 8.24
N GLY A 258 -7.91 1.40 9.39
CA GLY A 258 -7.36 1.88 10.65
C GLY A 258 -6.88 0.75 11.54
N ARG A 259 -6.18 1.12 12.62
CA ARG A 259 -5.75 0.22 13.68
C ARG A 259 -6.49 0.59 14.96
N ILE A 260 -7.07 -0.41 15.62
CA ILE A 260 -7.67 -0.29 16.95
C ILE A 260 -6.64 -0.72 18.01
N GLY A 261 -5.85 -1.77 17.72
CA GLY A 261 -4.84 -2.31 18.63
C GLY A 261 -3.77 -3.11 17.90
N LYS A 262 -2.85 -3.75 18.62
CA LYS A 262 -1.84 -4.64 18.00
C LYS A 262 -2.55 -5.79 17.29
N ASN A 263 -2.26 -5.97 16.00
CA ASN A 263 -2.90 -6.94 15.12
C ASN A 263 -4.44 -6.85 15.05
N HIS A 264 -5.01 -5.70 15.42
CA HIS A 264 -6.44 -5.44 15.45
C HIS A 264 -6.75 -4.19 14.62
N TYR A 265 -7.45 -4.40 13.51
CA TYR A 265 -7.65 -3.44 12.45
C TYR A 265 -9.14 -3.25 12.18
N VAL A 266 -9.46 -2.14 11.52
CA VAL A 266 -10.80 -1.84 11.05
C VAL A 266 -10.75 -1.46 9.58
N PHE A 267 -11.58 -2.09 8.76
CA PHE A 267 -11.81 -1.71 7.37
C PHE A 267 -13.19 -1.10 7.25
N VAL A 268 -13.28 0.06 6.58
CA VAL A 268 -14.54 0.78 6.43
C VAL A 268 -14.78 1.04 4.95
N VAL A 269 -15.97 0.71 4.47
CA VAL A 269 -16.45 1.07 3.12
C VAL A 269 -17.77 1.81 3.28
N SER A 270 -17.86 3.02 2.73
CA SER A 270 -19.09 3.79 2.63
C SER A 270 -19.50 3.88 1.17
N ASP A 271 -20.75 3.50 0.88
CA ASP A 271 -21.37 3.48 -0.45
C ASP A 271 -22.57 4.44 -0.52
#